data_AF-A0A1E7J4J0-F1
#
_entry.id   AF-A0A1E7J4J0-F1
#
_cell.length_a   1.000
_cell.length_b   1.000
_cell.length_c   1.000
_cell.angle_alpha   90.00
_cell.angle_beta   90.00
_cell.angle_gamma   90.00
#
_symmetry.space_group_name_H-M   'P 1'
#
loop_
_entity.id
_entity.type
_entity.pdbx_description
1 polymer ?
#
loop_
_entity_poly.entity_id
_entity_poly.type
_entity_poly.pdbx_seq_one_letter_code
_entity_poly.pdbx_strand_id
1 'polypeptide(L)'
;MNIRKITSMTMFISFILLVLTSVILYIVPQGRIAYWADWHLWGLTKTEWSNLHINLGFLFLFAGFLHLYYNWRPITAYMKNRARELKIFTPSFNIAMLLTLIVGVGTYLEIPPMSSVINLGESIKDSAAEKYGEPPYGHAELSSLKLFSKKQDLDLDQAVELLKKAGIQFKDGKETLAAIASVNRLSPQDIYNIIKPAVSSSGAAERGNFPDSPMPGFGNMTLGAICSQYNLMFPVIRRGLEEKGVNADAEMTIKEIAAANEKDPMAIFEDIHGVANESSKP
;
A
#
# COMPACT_ATOMS: atom_id res chain seq x y z
N MET A 1 15.77 -40.28 18.75
CA MET A 1 15.46 -38.84 18.56
C MET A 1 13.98 -38.61 18.89
N ASN A 2 13.62 -37.66 19.75
CA ASN A 2 12.23 -37.48 20.19
C ASN A 2 11.48 -36.52 19.25
N ILE A 3 10.69 -37.06 18.33
CA ILE A 3 9.99 -36.28 17.30
C ILE A 3 9.06 -35.20 17.88
N ARG A 4 8.45 -35.46 19.04
CA ARG A 4 7.56 -34.48 19.70
C ARG A 4 8.32 -33.25 20.15
N LYS A 5 9.49 -33.44 20.76
CA LYS A 5 10.36 -32.34 21.21
C LYS A 5 10.83 -31.51 20.02
N ILE A 6 11.21 -32.15 18.92
CA ILE A 6 11.63 -31.45 17.70
C ILE A 6 10.47 -30.61 17.17
N THR A 7 9.29 -31.19 16.98
CA THR A 7 8.11 -30.45 16.49
C THR A 7 7.77 -29.25 17.37
N SER A 8 7.78 -29.40 18.70
CA SER A 8 7.52 -28.28 19.62
C SER A 8 8.61 -27.18 19.53
N MET A 9 9.89 -27.55 19.44
CA MET A 9 10.98 -26.59 19.30
C MET A 9 10.96 -25.88 17.94
N THR A 10 10.67 -26.60 16.85
CA THR A 10 10.49 -26.01 15.52
C THR A 10 9.34 -25.01 15.51
N MET A 11 8.19 -25.36 16.09
CA MET A 11 7.04 -24.46 16.22
C MET A 11 7.39 -23.20 17.03
N PHE A 12 8.13 -23.35 18.14
CA PHE A 12 8.54 -22.22 18.97
C PHE A 12 9.53 -21.28 18.27
N ILE A 13 10.58 -21.82 17.64
CA ILE A 13 11.58 -21.00 16.93
C ILE A 13 10.94 -20.30 15.72
N SER A 14 10.14 -21.02 14.93
CA SER A 14 9.43 -20.43 13.79
C SER A 14 8.43 -19.36 14.23
N PHE A 15 7.78 -19.50 15.39
CA PHE A 15 6.93 -18.46 15.97
C PHE A 15 7.71 -17.16 16.28
N ILE A 16 8.89 -17.27 16.88
CA ILE A 16 9.72 -16.08 17.18
C ILE A 16 10.10 -15.35 15.88
N LEU A 17 10.54 -16.10 14.86
CA LEU A 17 10.91 -15.52 13.56
C LEU A 17 9.68 -14.96 12.83
N LEU A 18 8.50 -15.56 13.01
CA LEU A 18 7.24 -15.03 12.49
C LEU A 18 6.86 -13.71 13.14
N VAL A 19 6.99 -13.57 14.46
CA VAL A 19 6.74 -12.30 15.14
C VAL A 19 7.67 -11.21 14.59
N LEU A 20 8.96 -11.51 14.45
CA LEU A 20 9.93 -10.58 13.87
C LEU A 20 9.53 -10.16 12.45
N THR A 21 9.22 -11.11 11.59
CA THR A 21 8.82 -10.82 10.20
C THR A 21 7.47 -10.10 10.12
N SER A 22 6.52 -10.38 11.00
CA SER A 22 5.25 -9.65 11.11
C SER A 22 5.48 -8.18 11.47
N VAL A 23 6.34 -7.90 12.44
CA VAL A 23 6.69 -6.51 12.82
C VAL A 23 7.32 -5.78 11.65
N ILE A 24 8.23 -6.43 10.91
CA ILE A 24 8.86 -5.85 9.73
C ILE A 24 7.81 -5.56 8.65
N LEU A 25 6.96 -6.53 8.31
CA LEU A 25 5.90 -6.34 7.30
C LEU A 25 4.85 -5.30 7.70
N TYR A 26 4.66 -5.08 8.99
CA TYR A 26 3.78 -4.04 9.51
C TYR A 26 4.33 -2.63 9.23
N ILE A 27 5.65 -2.43 9.32
CA ILE A 27 6.32 -1.13 9.07
C ILE A 27 6.76 -0.92 7.61
N VAL A 28 6.84 -1.98 6.81
CA VAL A 28 7.26 -1.90 5.40
C VAL A 28 6.31 -0.98 4.61
N PRO A 29 6.83 -0.07 3.75
CA PRO A 29 6.01 0.81 2.94
C PRO A 29 5.01 0.04 2.05
N GLN A 30 4.00 0.75 1.53
CA GLN A 30 3.10 0.17 0.54
C GLN A 30 3.89 -0.37 -0.66
N GLY A 31 3.37 -1.44 -1.30
CA GLY A 31 4.09 -2.15 -2.38
C GLY A 31 4.56 -1.20 -3.48
N ARG A 32 3.66 -0.32 -3.94
CA ARG A 32 3.95 0.71 -4.94
C ARG A 32 5.18 1.57 -4.61
N ILE A 33 5.31 1.97 -3.34
CA ILE A 33 6.37 2.87 -2.86
C ILE A 33 7.67 2.08 -2.68
N ALA A 34 7.56 0.90 -2.06
CA ALA A 34 8.70 0.04 -1.80
C ALA A 34 9.41 -0.39 -3.10
N TYR A 35 8.67 -0.71 -4.16
CA TYR A 35 9.28 -1.05 -5.45
C TYR A 35 9.79 0.18 -6.20
N TRP A 36 9.08 1.30 -6.10
CA TRP A 36 9.46 2.54 -6.76
C TRP A 36 10.77 3.14 -6.23
N ALA A 37 10.95 3.13 -4.92
CA ALA A 37 12.12 3.66 -4.25
C ALA A 37 13.20 2.60 -3.96
N ASP A 38 13.02 1.37 -4.46
CA ASP A 38 13.90 0.23 -4.20
C ASP A 38 14.21 0.04 -2.69
N TRP A 39 13.15 -0.06 -1.88
CA TRP A 39 13.25 -0.08 -0.43
C TRP A 39 13.90 -1.38 0.08
N HIS A 40 14.86 -1.21 0.98
CA HIS A 40 15.58 -2.29 1.64
C HIS A 40 15.64 -2.09 3.17
N LEU A 41 15.57 -3.19 3.91
CA LEU A 41 15.87 -3.23 5.35
C LEU A 41 16.75 -4.44 5.65
N TRP A 42 17.89 -4.19 6.31
CA TRP A 42 18.93 -5.18 6.57
C TRP A 42 19.39 -5.95 5.31
N GLY A 43 19.46 -5.24 4.18
CA GLY A 43 19.88 -5.79 2.90
C GLY A 43 18.83 -6.62 2.18
N LEU A 44 17.62 -6.75 2.73
CA LEU A 44 16.50 -7.46 2.10
C LEU A 44 15.45 -6.47 1.58
N THR A 45 14.96 -6.74 0.39
CA THR A 45 13.83 -6.05 -0.25
C THR A 45 12.53 -6.37 0.47
N LYS A 46 11.48 -5.58 0.19
CA LYS A 46 10.10 -5.90 0.61
C LYS A 46 9.68 -7.32 0.22
N THR A 47 9.98 -7.74 -1.01
CA THR A 47 9.56 -9.05 -1.52
C THR A 47 10.26 -10.17 -0.77
N GLU A 48 11.55 -10.03 -0.45
CA GLU A 48 12.30 -11.03 0.30
C GLU A 48 11.81 -11.16 1.74
N TRP A 49 11.50 -10.05 2.41
CA TRP A 49 10.85 -10.08 3.73
C TRP A 49 9.50 -10.80 3.70
N SER A 50 8.68 -10.52 2.67
CA SER A 50 7.41 -11.21 2.45
C SER A 50 7.59 -12.71 2.22
N ASN A 51 8.55 -13.09 1.38
CA ASN A 51 8.86 -14.49 1.08
C ASN A 51 9.35 -15.24 2.33
N LEU A 52 10.19 -14.60 3.16
CA LEU A 52 10.64 -15.16 4.42
C LEU A 52 9.47 -15.40 5.37
N HIS A 53 8.58 -14.42 5.52
CA HIS A 53 7.39 -14.53 6.36
C HIS A 53 6.47 -15.69 5.91
N ILE A 54 6.19 -15.80 4.61
CA ILE A 54 5.33 -16.85 4.05
C ILE A 54 5.94 -18.24 4.32
N ASN A 55 7.22 -18.44 4.03
CA ASN A 55 7.87 -19.74 4.22
C ASN A 55 7.97 -20.13 5.70
N LEU A 56 8.29 -19.18 6.59
CA LEU A 56 8.25 -19.41 8.03
C LEU A 56 6.83 -19.70 8.53
N GLY A 57 5.82 -19.03 7.96
CA GLY A 57 4.40 -19.25 8.23
C GLY A 57 3.97 -20.65 7.89
N PHE A 58 4.34 -21.12 6.70
CA PHE A 58 4.10 -22.49 6.27
C PHE A 58 4.76 -23.50 7.22
N LEU A 59 6.04 -23.29 7.57
CA LEU A 59 6.75 -24.16 8.52
C LEU A 59 6.06 -24.19 9.89
N PHE A 60 5.64 -23.04 10.41
CA PHE A 60 4.94 -22.93 11.69
C PHE A 60 3.60 -23.66 11.66
N LEU A 61 2.79 -23.49 10.61
CA LEU A 61 1.51 -24.19 10.47
C LEU A 61 1.71 -25.71 10.36
N PHE A 62 2.67 -26.15 9.54
CA PHE A 62 3.01 -27.56 9.41
C PHE A 62 3.46 -28.16 10.75
N ALA A 63 4.37 -27.49 11.47
CA ALA A 63 4.78 -27.89 12.80
C ALA A 63 3.61 -27.86 13.81
N GLY A 64 2.69 -26.90 13.68
CA GLY A 64 1.48 -26.79 14.48
C GLY A 64 0.52 -27.97 14.29
N PHE A 65 0.30 -28.42 13.04
CA PHE A 65 -0.49 -29.62 12.76
C PHE A 65 0.14 -30.88 13.36
N LEU A 66 1.45 -31.05 13.18
CA LEU A 66 2.17 -32.16 13.82
C LEU A 66 2.12 -32.07 15.34
N HIS A 67 2.21 -30.86 15.90
CA HIS A 67 2.12 -30.62 17.33
C HIS A 67 0.74 -31.01 17.88
N LEU A 68 -0.33 -30.64 17.18
CA LEU A 68 -1.71 -31.03 17.50
C LEU A 68 -1.89 -32.55 17.45
N TYR A 69 -1.37 -33.19 16.39
CA TYR A 69 -1.45 -34.64 16.22
C TYR A 69 -0.71 -35.40 17.32
N TYR A 70 0.55 -35.07 17.59
CA TYR A 70 1.36 -35.77 18.59
C TYR A 70 0.94 -35.48 20.04
N ASN A 71 0.31 -34.32 20.29
CA ASN A 71 -0.12 -33.88 21.61
C ASN A 71 -1.65 -33.84 21.79
N TRP A 72 -2.37 -34.63 20.99
CA TRP A 72 -3.84 -34.70 21.03
C TRP A 72 -4.40 -35.08 22.41
N ARG A 73 -3.74 -36.01 23.12
CA ARG A 73 -4.15 -36.43 24.47
C ARG A 73 -4.06 -35.28 25.48
N PRO A 74 -2.93 -34.55 25.61
CA PRO A 74 -2.86 -33.33 26.41
C PRO A 74 -3.91 -32.28 26.03
N ILE A 75 -4.12 -32.02 24.74
CA ILE A 75 -5.04 -30.96 24.27
C ILE A 75 -6.48 -31.29 24.65
N THR A 76 -6.92 -32.52 24.40
CA THR A 76 -8.26 -32.97 24.79
C THR A 76 -8.44 -33.05 26.31
N ALA A 77 -7.37 -33.17 27.10
CA ALA A 77 -7.46 -33.12 28.56
C ALA A 77 -7.92 -31.75 29.07
N TYR A 78 -7.52 -30.65 28.42
CA TYR A 78 -8.01 -29.30 28.75
C TYR A 78 -9.50 -29.10 28.47
N MET A 79 -10.08 -29.94 27.61
CA MET A 79 -11.50 -29.93 27.26
C MET A 79 -12.32 -30.93 28.09
N LYS A 80 -11.69 -31.67 29.00
CA LYS A 80 -12.38 -32.66 29.84
C LYS A 80 -12.80 -32.07 31.18
N ASN A 81 -14.02 -32.40 31.62
CA ASN A 81 -14.50 -32.06 32.95
C ASN A 81 -13.86 -32.96 34.03
N ARG A 82 -14.19 -32.72 35.32
CA ARG A 82 -13.70 -33.53 36.46
C ARG A 82 -14.09 -35.01 36.36
N ALA A 83 -15.13 -35.32 35.59
CA ALA A 83 -15.62 -36.68 35.28
C ALA A 83 -14.98 -37.30 34.01
N ARG A 84 -14.01 -36.62 33.37
CA ARG A 84 -13.31 -37.02 32.12
C ARG A 84 -14.17 -37.02 30.85
N GLU A 85 -15.34 -36.40 30.86
CA GLU A 85 -16.18 -36.21 29.68
C GLU A 85 -15.70 -34.98 28.90
N LEU A 86 -15.71 -35.07 27.57
CA LEU A 86 -15.39 -33.94 26.69
C LEU A 86 -16.53 -32.91 26.75
N LYS A 87 -16.24 -31.72 27.29
CA LYS A 87 -17.14 -30.57 27.27
C LYS A 87 -16.45 -29.43 26.53
N ILE A 88 -16.93 -29.12 25.33
CA ILE A 88 -16.33 -28.09 24.47
C ILE A 88 -16.62 -26.70 25.05
N PHE A 89 -17.86 -26.43 25.46
CA PHE A 89 -18.28 -25.17 26.08
C PHE A 89 -17.95 -25.13 27.58
N THR A 90 -16.66 -25.05 27.89
CA THR A 90 -16.18 -24.69 29.23
C THR A 90 -16.21 -23.18 29.43
N PRO A 91 -16.23 -22.66 30.67
CA PRO A 91 -16.07 -21.22 30.91
C PRO A 91 -14.84 -20.64 30.23
N SER A 92 -13.70 -21.35 30.26
CA SER A 92 -12.46 -20.94 29.59
C SER A 92 -12.60 -20.87 28.07
N PHE A 93 -13.27 -21.86 27.45
CA PHE A 93 -13.55 -21.85 26.02
C PHE A 93 -14.48 -20.69 25.65
N ASN A 94 -15.56 -20.46 26.41
CA ASN A 94 -16.50 -19.38 26.16
C ASN A 94 -15.82 -18.00 26.28
N ILE A 95 -14.93 -17.81 27.25
CA ILE A 95 -14.13 -16.59 27.39
C ILE A 95 -13.19 -16.42 26.18
N ALA A 96 -12.46 -17.48 25.78
CA ALA A 96 -11.56 -17.43 24.63
C ALA A 96 -12.31 -17.12 23.31
N MET A 97 -13.48 -17.73 23.13
CA MET A 97 -14.38 -17.48 22.00
C MET A 97 -14.90 -16.04 22.03
N LEU A 98 -15.38 -15.56 23.17
CA LEU A 98 -15.87 -14.18 23.31
C LEU A 98 -14.77 -13.17 23.00
N LEU A 99 -13.56 -13.35 23.53
CA LEU A 99 -12.43 -12.47 23.24
C LEU A 99 -12.08 -12.46 21.74
N THR A 100 -12.08 -13.63 21.11
CA THR A 100 -11.80 -13.75 19.66
C THR A 100 -12.90 -13.07 18.84
N LEU A 101 -14.16 -13.21 19.23
CA LEU A 101 -15.28 -12.53 18.59
C LEU A 101 -15.22 -11.01 18.79
N ILE A 102 -14.90 -10.53 19.99
CA ILE A 102 -14.73 -9.09 20.26
C ILE A 102 -13.63 -8.52 19.36
N VAL A 103 -12.49 -9.20 19.25
CA VAL A 103 -11.40 -8.76 18.35
C VAL A 103 -11.86 -8.80 16.89
N GLY A 104 -12.43 -9.91 16.42
CA GLY A 104 -12.85 -10.06 15.03
C GLY A 104 -13.94 -9.06 14.61
N VAL A 105 -15.00 -8.94 15.42
CA VAL A 105 -16.10 -8.00 15.17
C VAL A 105 -15.64 -6.56 15.35
N GLY A 106 -14.83 -6.29 16.38
CA GLY A 106 -14.26 -4.95 16.60
C GLY A 106 -13.37 -4.50 15.45
N THR A 107 -12.55 -5.40 14.89
CA THR A 107 -11.77 -5.12 13.67
C THR A 107 -12.69 -4.87 12.47
N TYR A 108 -13.71 -5.72 12.27
CA TYR A 108 -14.65 -5.57 11.13
C TYR A 108 -15.47 -4.27 11.19
N LEU A 109 -15.83 -3.83 12.40
CA LEU A 109 -16.57 -2.58 12.63
C LEU A 109 -15.64 -1.37 12.88
N GLU A 110 -14.32 -1.54 12.71
CA GLU A 110 -13.31 -0.48 12.89
C GLU A 110 -13.34 0.20 14.28
N ILE A 111 -13.69 -0.56 15.32
CA ILE A 111 -13.81 -0.07 16.70
C ILE A 111 -12.43 -0.07 17.40
N PRO A 112 -12.06 0.99 18.14
CA PRO A 112 -10.86 1.00 18.97
C PRO A 112 -10.86 -0.08 20.06
N PRO A 113 -9.72 -0.68 20.43
CA PRO A 113 -8.35 -0.37 19.98
C PRO A 113 -7.95 -1.00 18.63
N MET A 114 -8.81 -1.80 18.00
CA MET A 114 -8.45 -2.59 16.81
C MET A 114 -8.16 -1.68 15.61
N SER A 115 -8.99 -0.65 15.39
CA SER A 115 -8.72 0.39 14.39
C SER A 115 -7.50 1.23 14.71
N SER A 116 -7.19 1.48 15.99
CA SER A 116 -5.98 2.22 16.37
C SER A 116 -4.69 1.51 15.93
N VAL A 117 -4.66 0.18 15.99
CA VAL A 117 -3.55 -0.61 15.45
C VAL A 117 -3.47 -0.44 13.94
N ILE A 118 -4.59 -0.53 13.21
CA ILE A 118 -4.59 -0.37 11.75
C ILE A 118 -4.10 1.03 11.36
N ASN A 119 -4.66 2.07 11.95
CA ASN A 119 -4.35 3.46 11.65
C ASN A 119 -2.88 3.81 11.92
N LEU A 120 -2.28 3.22 12.98
CA LEU A 120 -0.85 3.38 13.23
C LEU A 120 0.01 2.75 12.11
N GLY A 121 -0.39 1.57 11.63
CA GLY A 121 0.27 0.93 10.50
C GLY A 121 0.15 1.75 9.21
N GLU A 122 -1.00 2.39 9.00
CA GLU A 122 -1.24 3.29 7.87
C GLU A 122 -0.42 4.57 7.97
N SER A 123 -0.38 5.23 9.13
CA SER A 123 0.41 6.45 9.32
C SER A 123 1.90 6.22 9.05
N ILE A 124 2.45 5.07 9.45
CA ILE A 124 3.84 4.69 9.15
C ILE A 124 4.06 4.56 7.64
N LYS A 125 3.09 3.96 6.93
CA LYS A 125 3.15 3.79 5.47
C LYS A 125 2.98 5.10 4.72
N ASP A 126 2.16 6.01 5.21
CA ASP A 126 1.96 7.33 4.62
C ASP A 126 3.19 8.22 4.81
N SER A 127 3.83 8.20 5.98
CA SER A 127 5.14 8.85 6.17
C SER A 127 6.21 8.32 5.22
N ALA A 128 6.14 7.04 4.84
CA ALA A 128 7.02 6.49 3.82
C ALA A 128 6.71 7.06 2.42
N ALA A 129 5.46 7.37 2.10
CA ALA A 129 5.10 8.05 0.84
C ALA A 129 5.69 9.46 0.76
N GLU A 130 5.65 10.21 1.85
CA GLU A 130 6.26 11.54 1.92
C GLU A 130 7.78 11.48 1.76
N LYS A 131 8.42 10.50 2.40
CA LYS A 131 9.88 10.35 2.39
C LYS A 131 10.42 9.84 1.05
N TYR A 132 9.78 8.82 0.49
CA TYR A 132 10.26 8.11 -0.69
C TYR A 132 9.56 8.53 -1.98
N GLY A 133 8.51 9.35 -1.91
CA GLY A 133 7.73 9.77 -3.07
C GLY A 133 6.84 8.66 -3.63
N GLU A 134 5.83 9.06 -4.39
CA GLU A 134 4.91 8.13 -5.03
C GLU A 134 5.25 7.93 -6.52
N PRO A 135 5.07 6.69 -7.03
CA PRO A 135 5.15 6.48 -8.47
C PRO A 135 3.99 7.21 -9.17
N PRO A 136 4.18 7.72 -10.41
CA PRO A 136 3.14 8.48 -11.11
C PRO A 136 1.84 7.70 -11.38
N TYR A 137 1.92 6.37 -11.44
CA TYR A 137 0.79 5.46 -11.55
C TYR A 137 1.16 4.09 -10.95
N GLY A 138 0.16 3.23 -10.75
CA GLY A 138 0.40 1.88 -10.21
C GLY A 138 1.35 1.06 -11.07
N HIS A 139 2.31 0.39 -10.43
CA HIS A 139 3.33 -0.45 -11.09
C HIS A 139 4.17 0.27 -12.16
N ALA A 140 4.41 1.57 -12.00
CA ALA A 140 5.19 2.35 -12.96
C ALA A 140 6.63 1.83 -13.14
N GLU A 141 7.20 1.19 -12.12
CA GLU A 141 8.49 0.50 -12.17
C GLU A 141 8.54 -0.64 -13.19
N LEU A 142 7.40 -1.26 -13.48
CA LEU A 142 7.27 -2.37 -14.43
C LEU A 142 7.01 -1.89 -15.86
N SER A 143 6.74 -0.59 -16.06
CA SER A 143 6.59 -0.04 -17.41
C SER A 143 7.94 0.00 -18.13
N SER A 144 7.94 -0.37 -19.41
CA SER A 144 9.08 -0.08 -20.31
C SER A 144 9.35 1.42 -20.36
N LEU A 145 10.60 1.85 -20.55
CA LEU A 145 10.97 3.26 -20.72
C LEU A 145 10.08 3.95 -21.77
N LYS A 146 9.84 3.30 -22.92
CA LYS A 146 8.94 3.81 -23.98
C LYS A 146 7.51 4.05 -23.51
N LEU A 147 6.91 3.07 -22.85
CA LEU A 147 5.56 3.18 -22.32
C LEU A 147 5.47 4.23 -21.21
N PHE A 148 6.47 4.27 -20.34
CA PHE A 148 6.55 5.22 -19.25
C PHE A 148 6.66 6.65 -19.78
N SER A 149 7.58 6.92 -20.72
CA SER A 149 7.73 8.22 -21.36
C SER A 149 6.43 8.66 -22.01
N LYS A 150 5.75 7.78 -22.76
CA LYS A 150 4.44 8.08 -23.36
C LYS A 150 3.38 8.45 -22.30
N LYS A 151 3.30 7.72 -21.19
CA LYS A 151 2.33 7.97 -20.11
C LYS A 151 2.61 9.22 -19.30
N GLN A 152 3.83 9.74 -19.35
CA GLN A 152 4.27 10.92 -18.60
C GLN A 152 4.51 12.12 -19.52
N ASP A 153 4.09 12.00 -20.79
CA ASP A 153 4.31 13.00 -21.83
C ASP A 153 5.77 13.47 -21.94
N LEU A 154 6.69 12.51 -21.88
CA LEU A 154 8.12 12.72 -22.07
C LEU A 154 8.50 12.35 -23.50
N ASP A 155 9.34 13.17 -24.11
CA ASP A 155 9.99 12.84 -25.37
C ASP A 155 10.98 11.68 -25.14
N LEU A 156 10.74 10.57 -25.84
CA LEU A 156 11.53 9.35 -25.64
C LEU A 156 12.99 9.52 -26.06
N ASP A 157 13.25 10.27 -27.13
CA ASP A 157 14.60 10.45 -27.67
C ASP A 157 15.42 11.33 -26.73
N GLN A 158 14.82 12.40 -26.20
CA GLN A 158 15.42 13.23 -25.15
C GLN A 158 15.63 12.45 -23.84
N ALA A 159 14.66 11.64 -23.42
CA ALA A 159 14.81 10.80 -22.23
C ALA A 159 16.00 9.82 -22.37
N VAL A 160 16.15 9.20 -23.55
CA VAL A 160 17.28 8.33 -23.90
C VAL A 160 18.61 9.08 -23.87
N GLU A 161 18.64 10.32 -24.37
CA GLU A 161 19.84 11.17 -24.32
C GLU A 161 20.22 11.54 -22.89
N LEU A 162 19.25 11.90 -22.05
CA LEU A 162 19.47 12.21 -20.63
C LEU A 162 20.03 11.00 -19.86
N LEU A 163 19.49 9.80 -20.09
CA LEU A 163 20.00 8.57 -19.48
C LEU A 163 21.44 8.27 -19.91
N LYS A 164 21.75 8.41 -21.21
CA LYS A 164 23.12 8.24 -21.72
C LYS A 164 24.08 9.26 -21.13
N LYS A 165 23.66 10.53 -21.03
CA LYS A 165 24.45 11.60 -20.42
C LYS A 165 24.70 11.37 -18.93
N ALA A 166 23.75 10.77 -18.23
CA ALA A 166 23.88 10.34 -16.84
C ALA A 166 24.67 9.03 -16.67
N GLY A 167 25.17 8.43 -17.75
CA GLY A 167 25.96 7.19 -17.70
C GLY A 167 25.16 5.92 -17.39
N ILE A 168 23.83 5.97 -17.59
CA ILE A 168 22.93 4.84 -17.31
C ILE A 168 23.08 3.78 -18.41
N GLN A 169 23.31 2.53 -17.98
CA GLN A 169 23.40 1.36 -18.84
C GLN A 169 22.02 0.78 -19.11
N PHE A 170 21.62 0.73 -20.38
CA PHE A 170 20.40 0.07 -20.83
C PHE A 170 20.55 -0.34 -22.29
N LYS A 171 19.78 -1.32 -22.74
CA LYS A 171 19.80 -1.89 -24.09
C LYS A 171 18.93 -1.07 -25.04
N ASP A 172 17.66 -0.90 -24.69
CA ASP A 172 16.69 -0.19 -25.50
C ASP A 172 15.50 0.33 -24.66
N GLY A 173 14.60 1.09 -25.30
CA GLY A 173 13.42 1.65 -24.66
C GLY A 173 12.33 0.63 -24.27
N LYS A 174 12.51 -0.68 -24.52
CA LYS A 174 11.57 -1.73 -24.12
C LYS A 174 11.87 -2.28 -22.74
N GLU A 175 13.07 -2.06 -22.21
CA GLU A 175 13.40 -2.44 -20.83
C GLU A 175 12.59 -1.63 -19.82
N THR A 176 12.21 -2.28 -18.73
CA THR A 176 11.43 -1.66 -17.66
C THR A 176 12.29 -0.73 -16.83
N LEU A 177 11.68 0.27 -16.20
CA LEU A 177 12.39 1.17 -15.28
C LEU A 177 13.10 0.37 -14.18
N ALA A 178 12.45 -0.65 -13.62
CA ALA A 178 13.05 -1.56 -12.63
C ALA A 178 14.26 -2.33 -13.16
N ALA A 179 14.22 -2.84 -14.39
CA ALA A 179 15.35 -3.56 -14.97
C ALA A 179 16.54 -2.63 -15.22
N ILE A 180 16.28 -1.44 -15.77
CA ILE A 180 17.30 -0.41 -15.98
C ILE A 180 17.91 0.00 -14.63
N ALA A 181 17.06 0.29 -13.64
CA ALA A 181 17.48 0.69 -12.30
C ALA A 181 18.37 -0.37 -11.63
N SER A 182 17.98 -1.65 -11.69
CA SER A 182 18.72 -2.76 -11.11
C SER A 182 20.13 -2.92 -11.67
N VAL A 183 20.30 -2.85 -12.99
CA VAL A 183 21.62 -2.93 -13.65
C VAL A 183 22.54 -1.79 -13.20
N ASN A 184 21.96 -0.62 -12.91
CA ASN A 184 22.69 0.58 -12.54
C ASN A 184 22.80 0.80 -11.02
N ARG A 185 22.28 -0.11 -10.19
CA ARG A 185 22.22 0.04 -8.73
C ARG A 185 21.54 1.35 -8.30
N LEU A 186 20.46 1.67 -9.00
CA LEU A 186 19.60 2.82 -8.74
C LEU A 186 18.17 2.33 -8.46
N SER A 187 17.32 3.23 -7.98
CA SER A 187 15.87 2.98 -7.90
C SER A 187 15.15 3.39 -9.19
N PRO A 188 13.97 2.82 -9.50
CA PRO A 188 13.10 3.30 -10.57
C PRO A 188 12.80 4.80 -10.46
N GLN A 189 12.68 5.31 -9.24
CA GLN A 189 12.53 6.73 -8.96
C GLN A 189 13.72 7.56 -9.45
N ASP A 190 14.95 7.11 -9.23
CA ASP A 190 16.15 7.82 -9.71
C ASP A 190 16.17 7.88 -11.23
N ILE A 191 15.80 6.79 -11.90
CA ILE A 191 15.67 6.76 -13.36
C ILE A 191 14.65 7.79 -13.82
N TYR A 192 13.49 7.87 -13.15
CA TYR A 192 12.48 8.88 -13.45
C TYR A 192 13.01 10.30 -13.24
N ASN A 193 13.68 10.57 -12.12
CA ASN A 193 14.23 11.90 -11.82
C ASN A 193 15.21 12.38 -12.88
N ILE A 194 15.97 11.47 -13.50
CA ILE A 194 16.89 11.79 -14.60
C ILE A 194 16.14 12.18 -15.88
N ILE A 195 15.06 11.47 -16.23
CA ILE A 195 14.32 11.70 -17.49
C ILE A 195 13.20 12.73 -17.37
N LYS A 196 12.80 13.10 -16.14
CA LYS A 196 11.76 14.08 -15.85
C LYS A 196 11.91 15.42 -16.61
N PRO A 197 13.12 15.94 -16.89
CA PRO A 197 13.29 17.16 -17.68
C PRO A 197 12.92 17.02 -19.18
N ALA A 198 12.80 15.80 -19.72
CA ALA A 198 12.44 15.55 -21.13
C ALA A 198 10.94 15.76 -21.42
N VAL A 199 10.29 16.67 -20.70
CA VAL A 199 8.87 16.98 -20.92
C VAL A 199 8.73 17.53 -22.34
N SER A 200 7.86 16.91 -23.13
CA SER A 200 7.56 17.35 -24.48
C SER A 200 7.16 18.83 -24.45
N SER A 201 7.76 19.67 -25.29
CA SER A 201 7.39 21.10 -25.37
C SER A 201 5.92 21.33 -25.79
N SER A 202 5.24 20.27 -26.23
CA SER A 202 3.80 20.24 -26.54
C SER A 202 2.90 20.10 -25.30
N GLY A 203 3.40 19.54 -24.18
CA GLY A 203 2.63 19.27 -22.96
C GLY A 203 2.60 20.39 -21.93
N ALA A 204 3.44 21.42 -22.09
CA ALA A 204 3.39 22.61 -21.23
C ALA A 204 2.03 23.35 -21.34
N ALA A 205 1.30 23.15 -22.43
CA ALA A 205 -0.05 23.69 -22.63
C ALA A 205 -1.15 22.86 -21.93
N GLU A 206 -0.92 21.59 -21.57
CA GLU A 206 -1.92 20.72 -20.93
C GLU A 206 -1.85 20.69 -19.39
N ARG A 207 -0.79 21.24 -18.77
CA ARG A 207 -0.72 21.40 -17.30
C ARG A 207 -1.78 22.33 -16.71
N GLY A 208 -2.61 22.97 -17.55
CA GLY A 208 -3.79 23.73 -17.13
C GLY A 208 -5.08 22.90 -17.03
N ASN A 209 -5.10 21.65 -17.52
CA ASN A 209 -6.31 20.82 -17.50
C ASN A 209 -6.29 19.82 -16.34
N PHE A 210 -7.44 19.71 -15.67
CA PHE A 210 -7.67 18.70 -14.65
C PHE A 210 -7.63 17.29 -15.29
N PRO A 211 -6.97 16.30 -14.66
CA PRO A 211 -6.73 15.00 -15.30
C PRO A 211 -8.03 14.22 -15.51
N ASP A 212 -8.10 13.40 -16.57
CA ASP A 212 -9.28 12.56 -16.87
C ASP A 212 -9.43 11.33 -15.95
N SER A 213 -8.45 11.07 -15.09
CA SER A 213 -8.51 10.00 -14.10
C SER A 213 -7.72 10.38 -12.85
N PRO A 214 -8.13 9.94 -11.65
CA PRO A 214 -7.44 10.28 -10.43
C PRO A 214 -6.05 9.63 -10.42
N MET A 215 -5.03 10.40 -10.04
CA MET A 215 -3.69 9.86 -9.81
C MET A 215 -3.69 8.97 -8.55
N PRO A 216 -2.74 8.03 -8.42
CA PRO A 216 -2.55 7.36 -7.13
C PRO A 216 -2.36 8.39 -6.01
N GLY A 217 -2.93 8.12 -4.85
CA GLY A 217 -2.85 9.04 -3.71
C GLY A 217 -3.82 10.23 -3.78
N PHE A 218 -4.58 10.41 -4.87
CA PHE A 218 -5.57 11.51 -5.00
C PHE A 218 -6.56 11.57 -3.83
N GLY A 219 -7.01 10.42 -3.33
CA GLY A 219 -7.88 10.32 -2.16
C GLY A 219 -7.31 10.95 -0.87
N ASN A 220 -5.98 10.95 -0.72
CA ASN A 220 -5.28 11.48 0.46
C ASN A 220 -4.92 12.97 0.31
N MET A 221 -5.12 13.57 -0.86
CA MET A 221 -4.81 14.98 -1.09
C MET A 221 -5.94 15.86 -0.59
N THR A 222 -5.60 17.04 -0.05
CA THR A 222 -6.59 18.05 0.32
C THR A 222 -7.18 18.74 -0.90
N LEU A 223 -8.43 19.19 -0.81
CA LEU A 223 -9.09 19.91 -1.91
C LEU A 223 -8.31 21.19 -2.28
N GLY A 224 -7.74 21.88 -1.30
CA GLY A 224 -6.89 23.05 -1.52
C GLY A 224 -5.59 22.73 -2.26
N ALA A 225 -4.95 21.61 -1.93
CA ALA A 225 -3.74 21.14 -2.63
C ALA A 225 -4.04 20.80 -4.10
N ILE A 226 -5.16 20.13 -4.35
CA ILE A 226 -5.62 19.79 -5.71
C ILE A 226 -5.91 21.06 -6.50
N CYS A 227 -6.64 22.03 -5.92
CA CYS A 227 -6.94 23.29 -6.59
C CYS A 227 -5.67 24.05 -6.95
N SER A 228 -4.70 24.10 -6.04
CA SER A 228 -3.41 24.76 -6.27
C SER A 228 -2.59 24.06 -7.36
N GLN A 229 -2.57 22.72 -7.35
CA GLN A 229 -1.79 21.92 -8.28
C GLN A 229 -2.29 22.03 -9.72
N TYR A 230 -3.60 22.06 -9.92
CA TYR A 230 -4.24 22.12 -11.25
C TYR A 230 -4.74 23.52 -11.61
N ASN A 231 -4.33 24.53 -10.85
CA ASN A 231 -4.72 25.93 -11.05
C ASN A 231 -6.26 26.12 -11.13
N LEU A 232 -7.01 25.36 -10.34
CA LEU A 232 -8.46 25.48 -10.22
C LEU A 232 -8.80 26.57 -9.20
N MET A 233 -9.86 27.33 -9.49
CA MET A 233 -10.37 28.31 -8.53
C MET A 233 -11.19 27.62 -7.45
N PHE A 234 -10.62 27.50 -6.25
CA PHE A 234 -11.29 26.89 -5.09
C PHE A 234 -12.74 27.39 -4.86
N PRO A 235 -13.05 28.71 -4.93
CA PRO A 235 -14.44 29.17 -4.76
C PRO A 235 -15.42 28.63 -5.83
N VAL A 236 -14.94 28.33 -7.03
CA VAL A 236 -15.76 27.77 -8.13
C VAL A 236 -15.96 26.27 -7.93
N ILE A 237 -14.88 25.54 -7.61
CA ILE A 237 -14.96 24.11 -7.33
C ILE A 237 -15.86 23.86 -6.12
N ARG A 238 -15.68 24.61 -5.03
CA ARG A 238 -16.53 24.50 -3.83
C ARG A 238 -18.00 24.73 -4.14
N ARG A 239 -18.33 25.78 -4.92
CA ARG A 239 -19.71 26.05 -5.33
C ARG A 239 -20.30 24.92 -6.18
N GLY A 240 -19.55 24.43 -7.16
CA GLY A 240 -20.01 23.31 -8.00
C GLY A 240 -20.18 22.01 -7.21
N LEU A 241 -19.37 21.79 -6.17
CA LEU A 241 -19.56 20.69 -5.23
C LEU A 241 -20.82 20.90 -4.36
N GLU A 242 -21.03 22.11 -3.83
CA GLU A 242 -22.23 22.47 -3.06
C GLU A 242 -23.52 22.26 -3.87
N GLU A 243 -23.52 22.63 -5.17
CA GLU A 243 -24.64 22.40 -6.10
C GLU A 243 -24.93 20.90 -6.32
N LYS A 244 -23.91 20.05 -6.20
CA LYS A 244 -24.02 18.59 -6.25
C LYS A 244 -24.26 17.94 -4.88
N GLY A 245 -24.59 18.75 -3.87
CA GLY A 245 -24.88 18.31 -2.52
C GLY A 245 -23.64 17.83 -1.74
N VAL A 246 -22.45 18.24 -2.15
CA VAL A 246 -21.17 17.88 -1.50
C VAL A 246 -20.65 19.07 -0.71
N ASN A 247 -20.58 18.94 0.60
CA ASN A 247 -19.91 19.92 1.46
C ASN A 247 -18.42 19.60 1.54
N ALA A 248 -17.57 20.57 1.18
CA ALA A 248 -16.12 20.39 1.15
C ALA A 248 -15.39 21.67 1.58
N ASP A 249 -14.37 21.50 2.41
CA ASP A 249 -13.44 22.55 2.82
C ASP A 249 -12.06 22.36 2.17
N ALA A 250 -11.24 23.41 2.14
CA ALA A 250 -9.92 23.39 1.52
C ALA A 250 -8.95 22.42 2.22
N GLU A 251 -9.08 22.25 3.54
CA GLU A 251 -8.19 21.42 4.35
C GLU A 251 -8.60 19.94 4.37
N MET A 252 -9.82 19.61 3.93
CA MET A 252 -10.29 18.23 3.91
C MET A 252 -9.65 17.45 2.76
N THR A 253 -9.23 16.23 3.05
CA THR A 253 -8.83 15.26 2.02
C THR A 253 -10.03 14.78 1.22
N ILE A 254 -9.81 14.32 -0.01
CA ILE A 254 -10.89 13.76 -0.85
C ILE A 254 -11.58 12.58 -0.17
N LYS A 255 -10.86 11.76 0.61
CA LYS A 255 -11.43 10.70 1.45
C LYS A 255 -12.33 11.23 2.56
N GLU A 256 -11.90 12.29 3.25
CA GLU A 256 -12.72 12.92 4.30
C GLU A 256 -13.98 13.57 3.72
N ILE A 257 -13.87 14.20 2.55
CA ILE A 257 -15.02 14.76 1.81
C ILE A 257 -15.98 13.63 1.42
N ALA A 258 -15.46 12.52 0.88
CA ALA A 258 -16.25 11.36 0.50
C ALA A 258 -17.00 10.78 1.72
N ALA A 259 -16.28 10.56 2.82
CA ALA A 259 -16.85 10.05 4.06
C ALA A 259 -17.91 10.98 4.67
N ALA A 260 -17.67 12.30 4.69
CA ALA A 260 -18.60 13.28 5.23
C ALA A 260 -19.89 13.42 4.41
N ASN A 261 -19.87 13.02 3.14
CA ASN A 261 -20.99 13.14 2.21
C ASN A 261 -21.56 11.77 1.78
N GLU A 262 -21.20 10.68 2.46
CA GLU A 262 -21.63 9.31 2.17
C GLU A 262 -21.41 8.90 0.69
N LYS A 263 -20.33 9.40 0.07
CA LYS A 263 -19.94 9.12 -1.31
C LYS A 263 -18.65 8.30 -1.36
N ASP A 264 -18.38 7.69 -2.52
CA ASP A 264 -17.08 7.09 -2.82
C ASP A 264 -16.07 8.18 -3.22
N PRO A 265 -14.77 8.08 -2.85
CA PRO A 265 -13.75 9.05 -3.29
C PRO A 265 -13.67 9.24 -4.81
N MET A 266 -13.99 8.22 -5.60
CA MET A 266 -14.08 8.31 -7.06
C MET A 266 -15.24 9.23 -7.50
N ALA A 267 -16.38 9.18 -6.81
CA ALA A 267 -17.50 10.05 -7.10
C ALA A 267 -17.15 11.53 -6.83
N ILE A 268 -16.36 11.80 -5.77
CA ILE A 268 -15.86 13.15 -5.51
C ILE A 268 -14.90 13.61 -6.62
N PHE A 269 -14.04 12.71 -7.12
CA PHE A 269 -13.18 13.03 -8.27
C PHE A 269 -14.01 13.37 -9.52
N GLU A 270 -15.02 12.58 -9.86
CA GLU A 270 -15.93 12.85 -10.99
C GLU A 270 -16.69 14.17 -10.80
N ASP A 271 -17.10 14.47 -9.57
CA ASP A 271 -17.77 15.72 -9.25
C ASP A 271 -16.85 16.92 -9.52
N ILE A 272 -15.58 16.87 -9.09
CA ILE A 272 -14.56 17.90 -9.37
C ILE A 272 -14.24 17.97 -10.86
N HIS A 273 -14.08 16.83 -11.54
CA HIS A 273 -13.79 16.77 -12.97
C HIS A 273 -14.89 17.43 -13.80
N GLY A 274 -16.16 17.17 -13.47
CA GLY A 274 -17.31 17.80 -14.12
C GLY A 274 -17.27 19.33 -13.97
N VAL A 275 -17.05 19.83 -12.76
CA VAL A 275 -17.02 21.28 -12.49
C VAL A 275 -15.80 21.95 -13.15
N ALA A 276 -14.63 21.31 -13.13
CA ALA A 276 -13.42 21.81 -13.76
C ALA A 276 -13.56 21.92 -15.29
N ASN A 277 -14.26 20.98 -15.92
CA ASN A 277 -14.51 20.96 -17.37
C ASN A 277 -15.70 21.85 -17.80
N GLU A 278 -16.66 22.10 -16.92
CA GLU A 278 -17.72 23.09 -17.15
C GLU A 278 -17.19 24.53 -17.05
N SER A 279 -16.26 24.78 -16.12
CA SER A 279 -15.66 26.10 -15.89
C SER A 279 -14.65 26.52 -16.98
N SER A 280 -14.26 25.59 -17.85
CA SER A 280 -13.30 25.80 -18.95
C SER A 280 -13.96 25.92 -20.33
N LYS A 281 -15.29 25.81 -20.42
CA LYS A 281 -16.04 26.16 -21.64
C LYS A 281 -16.25 27.68 -21.71
N PRO A 282 -15.92 28.35 -22.84
CA PRO A 282 -16.12 29.79 -23.03
C PRO A 282 -17.61 30.17 -23.10
#